data_AF-A0A951NG83-F1
#
_entry.id   AF-A0A951NG83-F1
#
_cell.length_a   1.000
_cell.length_b   1.000
_cell.length_c   1.000
_cell.angle_alpha   90.00
_cell.angle_beta   90.00
_cell.angle_gamma   90.00
#
_symmetry.space_group_name_H-M   'P 1'
#
loop_
_entity.id
_entity.type
_entity.pdbx_description
1 polymer ?
#
loop_
_entity_poly.entity_id
_entity_poly.type
_entity_poly.pdbx_seq_one_letter_code
_entity_poly.pdbx_strand_id
1 'polypeptide(L)'
;MTATTTTTAAPPPAPGGRSIVVRGQRIPVVLPNRRDPRLHLSVVVMTLQVLGQTVLDFKVSIAQILVTLGFCALVEVAVTFRREARLVWPASALLTGNGVAFILRTTGTEHGDWWSLNGIHYFLLAALLALLSKYLIRPGGRHLFNPANVGLVWCLLVIGPSQVFPQYLWWGPSIPGQTLAYAVIAVGAWWILRKVRMLEMAGAFLLTFALLIGLFAVAGNSFFAIWQQGPISGFSYWANIALSPELLIFVCFMMSDPQTAPKARAGRIVYGAATAGVAAALTSFQTTEFGIKLAILSSLTVVCAVVPLIESAIRRRSARPELTPAAAVTQALPSRPQLVSAARNPILVAAAVIAIAAPLNTAALAGNEQVLLIERGLAGKNAQ
;
A
#
# COMPACT_ATOMS: atom_id res chain seq x y z
N MET A 1 11.96 -56.52 -4.21
CA MET A 1 12.61 -55.30 -4.71
C MET A 1 12.09 -54.11 -3.92
N THR A 2 12.81 -53.75 -2.86
CA THR A 2 12.46 -52.68 -1.91
C THR A 2 13.14 -51.39 -2.37
N ALA A 3 12.35 -50.37 -2.72
CA ALA A 3 12.85 -49.06 -3.12
C ALA A 3 13.18 -48.23 -1.88
N THR A 4 14.48 -48.01 -1.65
CA THR A 4 15.00 -47.16 -0.58
C THR A 4 14.83 -45.70 -0.99
N THR A 5 13.87 -44.99 -0.38
CA THR A 5 13.73 -43.54 -0.51
C THR A 5 14.87 -42.83 0.23
N THR A 6 15.87 -42.39 -0.51
CA THR A 6 16.95 -41.55 -0.01
C THR A 6 16.38 -40.17 0.35
N THR A 7 16.17 -39.93 1.64
CA THR A 7 15.82 -38.60 2.16
C THR A 7 17.07 -37.73 2.08
N THR A 8 17.15 -36.83 1.10
CA THR A 8 18.27 -35.89 0.98
C THR A 8 18.25 -34.97 2.19
N ALA A 9 19.16 -35.22 3.15
CA ALA A 9 19.31 -34.43 4.35
C ALA A 9 19.62 -32.97 3.99
N ALA A 10 18.89 -32.04 4.60
CA ALA A 10 19.14 -30.61 4.45
C ALA A 10 20.60 -30.29 4.83
N PRO A 11 21.28 -29.36 4.12
CA PRO A 11 22.67 -29.02 4.40
C PRO A 11 22.83 -28.54 5.85
N PRO A 12 23.94 -28.91 6.52
CA PRO A 12 24.16 -28.55 7.92
C PRO A 12 24.19 -27.03 8.09
N PRO A 13 23.55 -26.48 9.14
CA PRO A 13 23.52 -25.04 9.37
C PRO A 13 24.93 -24.51 9.63
N ALA A 14 25.19 -23.29 9.15
CA ALA A 14 26.48 -22.62 9.30
C ALA A 14 26.92 -22.55 10.79
N PRO A 15 28.22 -22.71 11.09
CA PRO A 15 28.73 -22.66 12.46
C PRO A 15 28.41 -21.31 13.11
N GLY A 16 27.75 -21.33 14.29
CA GLY A 16 27.48 -20.12 15.10
C GLY A 16 26.04 -19.58 15.07
N GLY A 17 25.13 -20.19 14.31
CA GLY A 17 23.70 -19.80 14.32
C GLY A 17 22.95 -20.27 15.58
N ARG A 18 22.17 -19.39 16.21
CA ARG A 18 21.24 -19.79 17.29
C ARG A 18 20.25 -20.82 16.76
N SER A 19 19.98 -21.87 17.52
CA SER A 19 19.04 -22.92 17.15
C SER A 19 18.28 -23.42 18.39
N ILE A 20 17.07 -23.90 18.17
CA ILE A 20 16.26 -24.58 19.18
C ILE A 20 16.06 -26.03 18.78
N VAL A 21 15.96 -26.93 19.76
CA VAL A 21 15.67 -28.35 19.51
C VAL A 21 14.19 -28.57 19.80
N VAL A 22 13.41 -28.91 18.77
CA VAL A 22 12.00 -29.28 18.90
C VAL A 22 11.84 -30.70 18.39
N ARG A 23 11.32 -31.60 19.24
CA ARG A 23 11.13 -33.03 18.91
C ARG A 23 12.40 -33.69 18.32
N GLY A 24 13.57 -33.37 18.88
CA GLY A 24 14.86 -33.92 18.43
C GLY A 24 15.43 -33.29 17.15
N GLN A 25 14.72 -32.39 16.47
CA GLN A 25 15.22 -31.67 15.30
C GLN A 25 15.77 -30.29 15.67
N ARG A 26 16.95 -29.96 15.13
CA ARG A 26 17.61 -28.66 15.33
C ARG A 26 17.08 -27.64 14.33
N ILE A 27 16.26 -26.71 14.81
CA ILE A 27 15.65 -25.64 14.02
C ILE A 27 16.50 -24.36 14.15
N PRO A 28 17.02 -23.79 13.06
CA PRO A 28 17.78 -22.54 13.12
C PRO A 28 16.83 -21.36 13.42
N VAL A 29 17.30 -20.46 14.29
CA VAL A 29 16.60 -19.24 14.69
C VAL A 29 17.32 -18.03 14.12
N VAL A 30 16.63 -17.26 13.27
CA VAL A 30 17.15 -16.03 12.67
C VAL A 30 16.56 -14.83 13.41
N LEU A 31 17.42 -14.11 14.13
CA LEU A 31 17.05 -12.94 14.92
C LEU A 31 16.97 -11.66 14.07
N PRO A 32 16.27 -10.61 14.57
CA PRO A 32 16.22 -9.32 13.91
C PRO A 32 17.62 -8.71 13.78
N ASN A 33 17.93 -8.21 12.58
CA ASN A 33 19.16 -7.47 12.31
C ASN A 33 18.88 -5.97 12.41
N ARG A 34 19.61 -5.24 13.27
CA ARG A 34 19.48 -3.79 13.44
C ARG A 34 19.76 -3.00 12.15
N ARG A 35 20.53 -3.56 11.20
CA ARG A 35 20.83 -2.91 9.92
C ARG A 35 19.74 -3.12 8.87
N ASP A 36 18.72 -3.95 9.13
CA ASP A 36 17.62 -4.21 8.21
C ASP A 36 16.78 -2.91 8.01
N PRO A 37 16.69 -2.39 6.76
CA PRO A 37 15.83 -1.24 6.46
C PRO A 37 14.36 -1.41 6.90
N ARG A 38 13.86 -2.64 7.00
CA ARG A 38 12.49 -2.92 7.44
C ARG A 38 12.28 -2.57 8.91
N LEU A 39 13.31 -2.74 9.74
CA LEU A 39 13.25 -2.35 11.15
C LEU A 39 13.22 -0.84 11.30
N HIS A 40 14.02 -0.12 10.50
CA HIS A 40 14.00 1.35 10.46
C HIS A 40 12.62 1.87 10.04
N LEU A 41 12.03 1.26 9.01
CA LEU A 41 10.68 1.59 8.58
C LEU A 41 9.65 1.31 9.68
N SER A 42 9.78 0.18 10.37
CA SER A 42 8.89 -0.17 11.50
C SER A 42 8.99 0.87 12.62
N VAL A 43 10.18 1.40 12.91
CA VAL A 43 10.35 2.49 13.90
C VAL A 43 9.55 3.73 13.47
N VAL A 44 9.69 4.18 12.22
CA VAL A 44 8.96 5.37 11.73
C VAL A 44 7.44 5.17 11.83
N VAL A 45 6.93 4.04 11.34
CA VAL A 45 5.48 3.76 11.36
C VAL A 45 4.96 3.58 12.79
N MET A 46 5.72 2.92 13.67
CA MET A 46 5.33 2.81 15.08
C MET A 46 5.32 4.16 15.80
N THR A 47 6.28 5.04 15.52
CA THR A 47 6.25 6.41 16.05
C THR A 47 5.00 7.14 15.57
N LEU A 48 4.63 7.02 14.30
CA LEU A 48 3.40 7.62 13.78
C LEU A 48 2.14 7.00 14.39
N GLN A 49 2.13 5.69 14.67
CA GLN A 49 1.01 5.06 15.41
C GLN A 49 0.90 5.61 16.83
N VAL A 50 2.03 5.77 17.55
CA VAL A 50 2.03 6.35 18.89
C VAL A 50 1.50 7.78 18.85
N LEU A 51 1.99 8.62 17.94
CA LEU A 51 1.45 9.97 17.74
C LEU A 51 -0.04 9.95 17.39
N GLY A 52 -0.44 8.99 16.56
CA GLY A 52 -1.83 8.65 16.24
C GLY A 52 -2.68 8.47 17.49
N GLN A 53 -2.21 7.67 18.42
CA GLN A 53 -2.90 7.34 19.67
C GLN A 53 -2.82 8.42 20.75
N THR A 54 -1.88 9.35 20.68
CA THR A 54 -1.66 10.31 21.78
C THR A 54 -2.03 11.76 21.46
N VAL A 55 -1.82 12.21 20.22
CA VAL A 55 -1.91 13.64 19.87
C VAL A 55 -2.64 13.94 18.55
N LEU A 56 -3.01 12.90 17.79
CA LEU A 56 -3.70 13.02 16.49
C LEU A 56 -5.09 12.36 16.49
N ASP A 57 -5.52 11.83 17.63
CA ASP A 57 -6.86 11.24 17.83
C ASP A 57 -7.26 10.19 16.80
N PHE A 58 -6.33 9.29 16.43
CA PHE A 58 -6.61 8.24 15.45
C PHE A 58 -7.74 7.33 15.94
N LYS A 59 -8.73 7.11 15.08
CA LYS A 59 -9.89 6.23 15.28
C LYS A 59 -9.56 4.75 15.09
N VAL A 60 -8.53 4.28 15.78
CA VAL A 60 -8.10 2.88 15.76
C VAL A 60 -7.66 2.49 17.17
N SER A 61 -8.06 1.30 17.61
CA SER A 61 -7.71 0.79 18.93
C SER A 61 -6.31 0.15 18.95
N ILE A 62 -5.68 0.13 20.12
CA ILE A 62 -4.44 -0.59 20.37
C ILE A 62 -4.67 -2.10 20.16
N ALA A 63 -5.82 -2.63 20.59
CA ALA A 63 -6.17 -4.04 20.38
C ALA A 63 -6.23 -4.42 18.88
N GLN A 64 -6.86 -3.61 18.03
CA GLN A 64 -6.87 -3.82 16.58
C GLN A 64 -5.46 -3.86 16.00
N ILE A 65 -4.59 -2.93 16.40
CA ILE A 65 -3.19 -2.91 15.95
C ILE A 65 -2.48 -4.21 16.37
N LEU A 66 -2.47 -4.52 17.67
CA LEU A 66 -1.73 -5.66 18.20
C LEU A 66 -2.21 -7.00 17.64
N VAL A 67 -3.53 -7.20 17.52
CA VAL A 67 -4.12 -8.43 16.97
C VAL A 67 -3.77 -8.58 15.49
N THR A 68 -3.82 -7.49 14.71
CA THR A 68 -3.43 -7.52 13.28
C THR A 68 -1.95 -7.86 13.10
N LEU A 69 -1.07 -7.25 13.90
CA LEU A 69 0.36 -7.54 13.88
C LEU A 69 0.65 -8.99 14.31
N GLY A 70 0.02 -9.44 15.38
CA GLY A 70 0.14 -10.81 15.90
C GLY A 70 -0.32 -11.84 14.89
N PHE A 71 -1.46 -11.61 14.23
CA PHE A 71 -1.97 -12.47 13.17
C PHE A 71 -0.98 -12.56 12.00
N CYS A 72 -0.48 -11.43 11.51
CA CYS A 72 0.49 -11.41 10.43
C CYS A 72 1.79 -12.14 10.79
N ALA A 73 2.31 -11.91 11.99
CA ALA A 73 3.51 -12.57 12.51
C ALA A 73 3.31 -14.08 12.61
N LEU A 74 2.17 -14.52 13.15
CA LEU A 74 1.83 -15.93 13.30
C LEU A 74 1.77 -16.64 11.95
N VAL A 75 1.10 -16.04 10.96
CA VAL A 75 0.99 -16.61 9.62
C VAL A 75 2.37 -16.69 8.95
N GLU A 76 3.21 -15.66 9.03
CA GLU A 76 4.56 -15.70 8.44
C GLU A 76 5.44 -16.75 9.12
N VAL A 77 5.44 -16.82 10.45
CA VAL A 77 6.16 -17.86 11.21
C VAL A 77 5.68 -19.25 10.79
N ALA A 78 4.36 -19.48 10.70
CA ALA A 78 3.81 -20.77 10.30
C ALA A 78 4.20 -21.15 8.86
N VAL A 79 4.12 -20.21 7.92
CA VAL A 79 4.48 -20.43 6.52
C VAL A 79 5.98 -20.71 6.37
N THR A 80 6.84 -19.90 7.01
CA THR A 80 8.30 -20.09 6.96
C THR A 80 8.71 -21.38 7.64
N PHE A 81 8.13 -21.71 8.80
CA PHE A 81 8.40 -22.96 9.48
C PHE A 81 8.03 -24.18 8.62
N ARG A 82 6.84 -24.16 7.99
CA ARG A 82 6.40 -25.25 7.11
C ARG A 82 7.23 -25.40 5.84
N ARG A 83 7.73 -24.30 5.26
CA ARG A 83 8.47 -24.33 3.99
C ARG A 83 9.96 -24.60 4.16
N GLU A 84 10.56 -24.07 5.22
CA GLU A 84 12.02 -24.00 5.37
C GLU A 84 12.52 -24.72 6.62
N ALA A 85 11.62 -25.16 7.52
CA ALA A 85 11.96 -25.69 8.85
C ALA A 85 12.86 -24.72 9.66
N ARG A 86 12.65 -23.40 9.49
CA ARG A 86 13.38 -22.34 10.18
C ARG A 86 12.42 -21.43 10.93
N LEU A 87 12.86 -20.95 12.10
CA LEU A 87 12.15 -19.91 12.84
C LEU A 87 12.80 -18.56 12.55
N VAL A 88 12.14 -17.74 11.74
CA VAL A 88 12.66 -16.44 11.31
C VAL A 88 11.82 -15.34 11.94
N TRP A 89 12.48 -14.29 12.43
CA TRP A 89 11.78 -13.09 12.89
C TRP A 89 10.90 -12.49 11.77
N PRO A 90 9.58 -12.36 11.96
CA PRO A 90 8.63 -12.03 10.89
C PRO A 90 8.59 -10.51 10.60
N ALA A 91 9.74 -9.88 10.37
CA ALA A 91 9.83 -8.44 10.13
C ALA A 91 8.97 -7.96 8.97
N SER A 92 8.85 -8.77 7.90
CA SER A 92 8.10 -8.37 6.71
C SER A 92 6.59 -8.44 6.91
N ALA A 93 6.08 -9.46 7.60
CA ALA A 93 4.66 -9.56 7.92
C ALA A 93 4.27 -8.62 9.05
N LEU A 94 5.12 -8.35 10.04
CA LEU A 94 4.88 -7.29 11.01
C LEU A 94 4.72 -5.94 10.32
N LEU A 95 5.57 -5.63 9.34
CA LEU A 95 5.43 -4.42 8.53
C LEU A 95 4.13 -4.44 7.70
N THR A 96 3.74 -5.59 7.16
CA THR A 96 2.47 -5.74 6.42
C THR A 96 1.27 -5.48 7.32
N GLY A 97 1.23 -6.11 8.50
CA GLY A 97 0.18 -5.90 9.49
C GLY A 97 0.14 -4.46 10.00
N ASN A 98 1.29 -3.82 10.19
CA ASN A 98 1.34 -2.41 10.56
C ASN A 98 0.81 -1.51 9.44
N GLY A 99 1.15 -1.77 8.17
CA GLY A 99 0.57 -1.04 7.04
C GLY A 99 -0.96 -1.14 6.98
N VAL A 100 -1.51 -2.34 7.21
CA VAL A 100 -2.97 -2.55 7.30
C VAL A 100 -3.56 -1.79 8.48
N ALA A 101 -3.01 -1.97 9.69
CA ALA A 101 -3.53 -1.36 10.91
C ALA A 101 -3.39 0.17 10.92
N PHE A 102 -2.36 0.70 10.25
CA PHE A 102 -2.14 2.14 10.13
C PHE A 102 -3.22 2.81 9.29
N ILE A 103 -3.62 2.18 8.17
CA ILE A 103 -4.52 2.78 7.19
C ILE A 103 -5.99 2.42 7.43
N LEU A 104 -6.31 1.17 7.79
CA LEU A 104 -7.69 0.73 7.89
C LEU A 104 -8.37 1.28 9.15
N ARG A 105 -9.61 1.72 9.01
CA ARG A 105 -10.51 2.14 10.10
C ARG A 105 -11.83 1.41 9.96
N THR A 106 -12.55 1.29 11.08
CA THR A 106 -13.86 0.63 11.16
C THR A 106 -14.88 1.59 11.73
N THR A 107 -16.07 1.62 11.13
CA THR A 107 -17.18 2.45 11.59
C THR A 107 -17.53 2.14 13.04
N GLY A 108 -17.70 3.17 13.86
CA GLY A 108 -18.05 3.05 15.28
C GLY A 108 -16.87 2.84 16.23
N THR A 109 -15.64 2.70 15.74
CA THR A 109 -14.45 2.82 16.60
C THR A 109 -14.10 4.29 16.77
N GLU A 110 -14.12 4.78 18.01
CA GLU A 110 -13.77 6.16 18.32
C GLU A 110 -12.39 6.26 18.99
N HIS A 111 -11.85 7.47 19.02
CA HIS A 111 -10.62 7.70 19.78
C HIS A 111 -10.87 7.48 21.27
N GLY A 112 -9.94 6.78 21.95
CA GLY A 112 -10.08 6.38 23.36
C GLY A 112 -10.54 4.93 23.56
N ASP A 113 -11.09 4.28 22.52
CA ASP A 113 -11.49 2.87 22.55
C ASP A 113 -10.30 1.89 22.49
N TRP A 114 -9.26 2.11 23.29
CA TRP A 114 -7.94 1.49 23.11
C TRP A 114 -7.95 -0.05 23.09
N TRP A 115 -8.90 -0.69 23.78
CA TRP A 115 -8.99 -2.15 23.88
C TRP A 115 -10.18 -2.76 23.13
N SER A 116 -10.89 -1.96 22.32
CA SER A 116 -12.03 -2.43 21.53
C SER A 116 -11.59 -3.40 20.44
N LEU A 117 -12.38 -4.45 20.21
CA LEU A 117 -12.24 -5.37 19.08
C LEU A 117 -13.28 -5.11 17.99
N ASN A 118 -13.95 -3.96 18.01
CA ASN A 118 -14.93 -3.58 16.99
C ASN A 118 -14.33 -3.74 15.58
N GLY A 119 -15.05 -4.39 14.66
CA GLY A 119 -14.60 -4.56 13.29
C GLY A 119 -13.28 -5.33 13.09
N ILE A 120 -12.76 -6.04 14.09
CA ILE A 120 -11.46 -6.74 14.01
C ILE A 120 -11.39 -7.74 12.84
N HIS A 121 -12.51 -8.36 12.50
CA HIS A 121 -12.61 -9.30 11.38
C HIS A 121 -12.24 -8.65 10.05
N TYR A 122 -12.50 -7.35 9.86
CA TYR A 122 -12.09 -6.62 8.65
C TYR A 122 -10.57 -6.42 8.59
N PHE A 123 -9.92 -6.12 9.71
CA PHE A 123 -8.46 -6.03 9.77
C PHE A 123 -7.80 -7.38 9.49
N LEU A 124 -8.33 -8.46 10.07
CA LEU A 124 -7.84 -9.82 9.84
C LEU A 124 -8.05 -10.25 8.39
N LEU A 125 -9.18 -9.89 7.78
CA LEU A 125 -9.45 -10.16 6.37
C LEU A 125 -8.47 -9.39 5.45
N ALA A 126 -8.25 -8.10 5.70
CA ALA A 126 -7.27 -7.30 4.97
C ALA A 126 -5.85 -7.89 5.10
N ALA A 127 -5.45 -8.26 6.32
CA ALA A 127 -4.16 -8.88 6.61
C ALA A 127 -4.01 -10.25 5.91
N LEU A 128 -5.06 -11.08 5.93
CA LEU A 128 -5.06 -12.37 5.26
C LEU A 128 -4.87 -12.20 3.74
N LEU A 129 -5.66 -11.33 3.11
CA LEU A 129 -5.57 -11.05 1.67
C LEU A 129 -4.21 -10.45 1.29
N ALA A 130 -3.66 -9.59 2.14
CA ALA A 130 -2.31 -9.07 1.98
C ALA A 130 -1.26 -10.18 1.93
N LEU A 131 -1.30 -11.10 2.91
CA LEU A 131 -0.36 -12.22 2.97
C LEU A 131 -0.57 -13.24 1.84
N LEU A 132 -1.82 -13.51 1.45
CA LEU A 132 -2.12 -14.35 0.30
C LEU A 132 -1.49 -13.77 -0.97
N SER A 133 -1.67 -12.47 -1.23
CA SER A 133 -1.02 -11.78 -2.35
C SER A 133 0.51 -11.92 -2.30
N LYS A 134 1.11 -11.69 -1.12
CA LYS A 134 2.56 -11.81 -0.89
C LYS A 134 3.09 -13.20 -1.21
N TYR A 135 2.40 -14.27 -0.80
CA TYR A 135 2.90 -15.64 -0.92
C TYR A 135 2.49 -16.34 -2.22
N LEU A 136 1.38 -15.95 -2.83
CA LEU A 136 0.83 -16.60 -4.03
C LEU A 136 1.22 -15.89 -5.33
N ILE A 137 1.29 -14.55 -5.34
CA ILE A 137 1.52 -13.78 -6.58
C ILE A 137 2.98 -13.32 -6.66
N ARG A 138 3.85 -14.22 -7.12
CA ARG A 138 5.31 -14.02 -7.09
C ARG A 138 6.03 -14.26 -8.42
N PRO A 139 5.74 -13.50 -9.48
CA PRO A 139 6.45 -13.63 -10.75
C PRO A 139 7.95 -13.34 -10.56
N GLY A 140 8.81 -14.27 -10.98
CA GLY A 140 10.26 -14.13 -10.83
C GLY A 140 10.77 -14.20 -9.39
N GLY A 141 10.02 -14.84 -8.47
CA GLY A 141 10.46 -15.14 -7.10
C GLY A 141 10.24 -14.04 -6.06
N ARG A 142 9.77 -12.86 -6.47
CA ARG A 142 9.39 -11.74 -5.59
C ARG A 142 7.90 -11.44 -5.69
N HIS A 143 7.29 -10.94 -4.63
CA HIS A 143 5.88 -10.53 -4.68
C HIS A 143 5.69 -9.36 -5.65
N LEU A 144 4.63 -9.44 -6.46
CA LEU A 144 4.36 -8.42 -7.48
C LEU A 144 3.77 -7.14 -6.87
N PHE A 145 2.85 -7.31 -5.93
CA PHE A 145 2.05 -6.25 -5.36
C PHE A 145 2.52 -5.88 -3.95
N ASN A 146 2.31 -4.63 -3.55
CA ASN A 146 2.45 -4.28 -2.14
C ASN A 146 1.40 -5.07 -1.34
N PRO A 147 1.80 -5.97 -0.42
CA PRO A 147 0.88 -6.86 0.27
C PRO A 147 -0.24 -6.10 0.99
N ALA A 148 0.13 -5.15 1.86
CA ALA A 148 -0.83 -4.38 2.64
C ALA A 148 -1.82 -3.63 1.73
N ASN A 149 -1.32 -3.07 0.62
CA ASN A 149 -2.16 -2.36 -0.35
C ASN A 149 -3.26 -3.24 -0.94
N VAL A 150 -2.95 -4.49 -1.29
CA VAL A 150 -3.95 -5.40 -1.88
C VAL A 150 -5.06 -5.70 -0.88
N GLY A 151 -4.70 -5.97 0.38
CA GLY A 151 -5.68 -6.17 1.45
C GLY A 151 -6.57 -4.95 1.66
N LEU A 152 -5.97 -3.76 1.73
CA LEU A 152 -6.69 -2.49 1.90
C LEU A 152 -7.62 -2.20 0.72
N VAL A 153 -7.12 -2.23 -0.52
CA VAL A 153 -7.92 -1.96 -1.73
C VAL A 153 -9.10 -2.93 -1.81
N TRP A 154 -8.88 -4.22 -1.54
CA TRP A 154 -9.97 -5.19 -1.56
C TRP A 154 -11.03 -4.89 -0.50
N CYS A 155 -10.62 -4.64 0.76
CA CYS A 155 -11.57 -4.34 1.82
C CYS A 155 -12.36 -3.06 1.54
N LEU A 156 -11.69 -2.00 1.07
CA LEU A 156 -12.38 -0.74 0.75
C LEU A 156 -13.33 -0.89 -0.44
N LEU A 157 -12.97 -1.67 -1.47
CA LEU A 157 -13.85 -1.91 -2.62
C LEU A 157 -15.05 -2.78 -2.29
N VAL A 158 -14.84 -3.88 -1.55
CA VAL A 158 -15.86 -4.93 -1.38
C VAL A 158 -16.72 -4.69 -0.16
N ILE A 159 -16.15 -4.20 0.94
CA ILE A 159 -16.89 -3.96 2.19
C ILE A 159 -17.53 -2.56 2.17
N GLY A 160 -16.79 -1.55 1.72
CA GLY A 160 -17.31 -0.19 1.53
C GLY A 160 -17.41 0.68 2.79
N PRO A 161 -17.75 1.98 2.59
CA PRO A 161 -17.64 3.04 3.61
C PRO A 161 -18.65 2.94 4.76
N SER A 162 -19.68 2.10 4.65
CA SER A 162 -20.63 1.88 5.74
C SER A 162 -19.99 1.14 6.93
N GLN A 163 -18.96 0.34 6.69
CA GLN A 163 -18.31 -0.49 7.71
C GLN A 163 -16.82 -0.20 7.87
N VAL A 164 -16.13 0.14 6.77
CA VAL A 164 -14.68 0.39 6.78
C VAL A 164 -14.33 1.61 5.96
N PHE A 165 -13.37 2.38 6.42
CA PHE A 165 -12.85 3.53 5.70
C PHE A 165 -11.33 3.62 5.87
N PRO A 166 -10.61 4.27 4.95
CA PRO A 166 -9.19 4.50 5.13
C PRO A 166 -8.98 5.70 6.05
N GLN A 167 -7.82 5.77 6.69
CA GLN A 167 -7.45 6.90 7.53
C GLN A 167 -7.53 8.22 6.74
N TYR A 168 -8.03 9.27 7.39
CA TYR A 168 -8.25 10.59 6.78
C TYR A 168 -6.98 11.18 6.19
N LEU A 169 -7.08 11.85 5.05
CA LEU A 169 -6.02 12.62 4.41
C LEU A 169 -5.42 13.62 5.41
N TRP A 170 -6.27 14.30 6.19
CA TRP A 170 -5.85 15.28 7.18
C TRP A 170 -6.09 14.77 8.61
N TRP A 171 -5.11 15.00 9.50
CA TRP A 171 -5.10 14.43 10.87
C TRP A 171 -5.50 15.43 11.95
N GLY A 172 -6.30 16.42 11.60
CA GLY A 172 -6.90 17.35 12.56
C GLY A 172 -6.10 18.64 12.82
N PRO A 173 -6.59 19.48 13.73
CA PRO A 173 -6.10 20.84 13.97
C PRO A 173 -4.93 20.93 14.96
N SER A 174 -4.44 19.81 15.51
CA SER A 174 -3.35 19.83 16.49
C SER A 174 -2.04 20.27 15.82
N ILE A 175 -1.81 21.58 15.77
CA ILE A 175 -0.63 22.16 15.12
C ILE A 175 0.67 21.48 15.59
N PRO A 176 0.91 21.23 16.90
CA PRO A 176 2.11 20.53 17.34
C PRO A 176 2.16 19.05 16.92
N GLY A 177 1.05 18.33 17.07
CA GLY A 177 0.95 16.91 16.73
C GLY A 177 1.17 16.68 15.24
N GLN A 178 0.48 17.46 14.41
CA GLN A 178 0.60 17.39 12.96
C GLN A 178 2.00 17.81 12.47
N THR A 179 2.57 18.89 13.03
CA THR A 179 3.96 19.31 12.71
C THR A 179 4.97 18.22 13.05
N LEU A 180 4.84 17.60 14.23
CA LEU A 180 5.70 16.50 14.64
C LEU A 180 5.54 15.29 13.71
N ALA A 181 4.32 14.96 13.31
CA ALA A 181 4.07 13.85 12.42
C ALA A 181 4.66 14.09 11.01
N TYR A 182 4.56 15.30 10.47
CA TYR A 182 5.27 15.70 9.25
C TYR A 182 6.78 15.61 9.39
N ALA A 183 7.35 16.05 10.52
CA ALA A 183 8.77 15.92 10.79
C ALA A 183 9.22 14.46 10.80
N VAL A 184 8.47 13.57 11.47
CA VAL A 184 8.72 12.12 11.49
C VAL A 184 8.65 11.52 10.09
N ILE A 185 7.62 11.89 9.30
CA ILE A 185 7.48 11.44 7.91
C ILE A 185 8.66 11.93 7.06
N ALA A 186 9.00 13.21 7.11
CA ALA A 186 10.05 13.80 6.28
C ALA A 186 11.43 13.22 6.60
N VAL A 187 11.79 13.15 7.88
CA VAL A 187 13.06 12.58 8.35
C VAL A 187 13.12 11.08 8.04
N GLY A 188 12.04 10.34 8.33
CA GLY A 188 11.94 8.92 8.04
C GLY A 188 12.03 8.63 6.54
N ALA A 189 11.34 9.40 5.71
CA ALA A 189 11.34 9.29 4.26
C ALA A 189 12.75 9.53 3.71
N TRP A 190 13.39 10.64 4.10
CA TRP A 190 14.74 10.95 3.66
C TRP A 190 15.73 9.84 4.06
N TRP A 191 15.67 9.38 5.32
CA TRP A 191 16.55 8.35 5.84
C TRP A 191 16.41 7.01 5.08
N ILE A 192 15.17 6.57 4.86
CA ILE A 192 14.87 5.28 4.25
C ILE A 192 15.08 5.34 2.73
N LEU A 193 14.47 6.31 2.03
CA LEU A 193 14.53 6.40 0.56
C LEU A 193 15.95 6.64 0.05
N ARG A 194 16.79 7.38 0.80
CA ARG A 194 18.21 7.52 0.45
C ARG A 194 18.93 6.18 0.50
N LYS A 195 18.68 5.38 1.54
CA LYS A 195 19.28 4.03 1.71
C LYS A 195 18.86 3.06 0.61
N VAL A 196 17.60 3.11 0.16
CA VAL A 196 17.07 2.22 -0.90
C VAL A 196 17.17 2.81 -2.33
N ARG A 197 17.69 4.04 -2.47
CA ARG A 197 17.84 4.79 -3.73
C ARG A 197 16.51 5.02 -4.47
N MET A 198 15.48 5.45 -3.73
CA MET A 198 14.11 5.64 -4.25
C MET A 198 13.63 7.10 -4.15
N LEU A 199 14.53 8.05 -3.87
CA LEU A 199 14.19 9.48 -3.80
C LEU A 199 13.59 10.00 -5.11
N GLU A 200 14.16 9.65 -6.25
CA GLU A 200 13.66 10.12 -7.56
C GLU A 200 12.31 9.52 -7.94
N MET A 201 12.04 8.29 -7.49
CA MET A 201 10.73 7.66 -7.66
C MET A 201 9.65 8.46 -6.91
N ALA A 202 9.93 8.80 -5.66
CA ALA A 202 9.05 9.59 -4.83
C ALA A 202 8.89 11.01 -5.37
N GLY A 203 10.00 11.65 -5.78
CA GLY A 203 9.96 12.98 -6.41
C GLY A 203 9.15 13.00 -7.70
N ALA A 204 9.31 11.98 -8.56
CA ALA A 204 8.52 11.85 -9.78
C ALA A 204 7.03 11.72 -9.48
N PHE A 205 6.64 10.89 -8.51
CA PHE A 205 5.25 10.79 -8.09
C PHE A 205 4.73 12.13 -7.54
N LEU A 206 5.42 12.72 -6.57
CA LEU A 206 4.95 13.93 -5.87
C LEU A 206 4.77 15.10 -6.83
N LEU A 207 5.74 15.31 -7.73
CA LEU A 207 5.68 16.37 -8.72
C LEU A 207 4.54 16.12 -9.72
N THR A 208 4.47 14.94 -10.32
CA THR A 208 3.41 14.63 -11.30
C THR A 208 2.02 14.71 -10.64
N PHE A 209 1.85 14.14 -9.45
CA PHE A 209 0.56 14.13 -8.76
C PHE A 209 0.14 15.53 -8.35
N ALA A 210 1.04 16.32 -7.74
CA ALA A 210 0.73 17.70 -7.33
C ALA A 210 0.34 18.58 -8.53
N LEU A 211 1.00 18.43 -9.68
CA LEU A 211 0.64 19.18 -10.89
C LEU A 211 -0.74 18.79 -11.43
N LEU A 212 -1.06 17.49 -11.50
CA LEU A 212 -2.35 17.01 -11.99
C LEU A 212 -3.51 17.39 -11.06
N ILE A 213 -3.32 17.25 -9.74
CA ILE A 213 -4.31 17.71 -8.75
C ILE A 213 -4.46 19.24 -8.82
N GLY A 214 -3.39 19.98 -9.12
CA GLY A 214 -3.45 21.43 -9.31
C GLY A 214 -4.31 21.82 -10.50
N LEU A 215 -4.21 21.07 -11.60
CA LEU A 215 -5.10 21.22 -12.75
C LEU A 215 -6.58 21.01 -12.37
N PHE A 216 -6.87 19.98 -11.57
CA PHE A 216 -8.24 19.71 -11.11
C PHE A 216 -8.75 20.80 -10.16
N ALA A 217 -7.89 21.34 -9.30
CA ALA A 217 -8.21 22.46 -8.43
C ALA A 217 -8.62 23.71 -9.23
N VAL A 218 -7.84 24.04 -10.28
CA VAL A 218 -8.14 25.15 -11.20
C VAL A 218 -9.40 24.89 -12.02
N ALA A 219 -9.67 23.63 -12.37
CA ALA A 219 -10.90 23.22 -13.06
C ALA A 219 -12.16 23.26 -12.17
N GLY A 220 -12.02 23.58 -10.88
CA GLY A 220 -13.15 23.73 -9.95
C GLY A 220 -13.57 22.45 -9.25
N ASN A 221 -12.77 21.38 -9.29
CA ASN A 221 -13.08 20.17 -8.54
C ASN A 221 -13.16 20.44 -7.03
N SER A 222 -14.03 19.70 -6.37
CA SER A 222 -14.20 19.74 -4.92
C SER A 222 -14.51 18.36 -4.35
N PHE A 223 -14.23 18.17 -3.06
CA PHE A 223 -14.62 16.95 -2.35
C PHE A 223 -15.15 17.26 -0.95
N PHE A 224 -15.90 16.33 -0.39
CA PHE A 224 -16.37 16.36 0.99
C PHE A 224 -15.51 15.47 1.88
N ALA A 225 -15.30 15.91 3.11
CA ALA A 225 -14.59 15.17 4.13
C ALA A 225 -15.27 15.37 5.49
N ILE A 226 -15.32 14.32 6.30
CA ILE A 226 -16.09 14.30 7.56
C ILE A 226 -15.60 15.32 8.59
N TRP A 227 -14.33 15.72 8.49
CA TRP A 227 -13.68 16.66 9.41
C TRP A 227 -13.82 18.13 8.98
N GLN A 228 -14.42 18.42 7.82
CA GLN A 228 -14.62 19.77 7.30
C GLN A 228 -16.10 20.07 7.09
N GLN A 229 -16.54 21.26 7.51
CA GLN A 229 -17.90 21.73 7.22
C GLN A 229 -17.95 22.30 5.79
N GLY A 230 -18.56 21.55 4.87
CA GLY A 230 -18.75 21.96 3.47
C GLY A 230 -17.71 21.40 2.48
N PRO A 231 -17.86 21.70 1.18
CA PRO A 231 -16.95 21.19 0.15
C PRO A 231 -15.58 21.87 0.23
N ILE A 232 -14.51 21.09 0.06
CA ILE A 232 -13.13 21.56 -0.04
C ILE A 232 -12.83 21.79 -1.53
N SER A 233 -12.53 23.04 -1.90
CA SER A 233 -12.30 23.48 -3.29
C SER A 233 -11.04 24.35 -3.42
N GLY A 234 -10.67 24.72 -4.65
CA GLY A 234 -9.59 25.67 -4.95
C GLY A 234 -8.23 25.25 -4.38
N PHE A 235 -7.48 26.19 -3.80
CA PHE A 235 -6.17 25.88 -3.21
C PHE A 235 -6.25 24.84 -2.08
N SER A 236 -7.31 24.86 -1.29
CA SER A 236 -7.52 23.89 -0.22
C SER A 236 -7.74 22.48 -0.76
N TYR A 237 -8.41 22.32 -1.91
CA TYR A 237 -8.51 21.02 -2.60
C TYR A 237 -7.12 20.48 -2.94
N TRP A 238 -6.28 21.34 -3.54
CA TRP A 238 -4.92 20.97 -3.88
C TRP A 238 -4.08 20.60 -2.65
N ALA A 239 -4.06 21.46 -1.64
CA ALA A 239 -3.23 21.28 -0.44
C ALA A 239 -3.63 20.02 0.36
N ASN A 240 -4.94 19.82 0.58
CA ASN A 240 -5.42 18.67 1.36
C ASN A 240 -5.24 17.32 0.67
N ILE A 241 -5.07 17.30 -0.65
CA ILE A 241 -4.80 16.06 -1.38
C ILE A 241 -3.28 15.90 -1.58
N ALA A 242 -2.64 16.88 -2.22
CA ALA A 242 -1.24 16.79 -2.67
C ALA A 242 -0.20 16.91 -1.54
N LEU A 243 -0.55 17.56 -0.43
CA LEU A 243 0.35 17.74 0.72
C LEU A 243 -0.10 16.95 1.96
N SER A 244 -1.10 16.07 1.82
CA SER A 244 -1.59 15.29 2.95
C SER A 244 -0.51 14.38 3.56
N PRO A 245 -0.44 14.24 4.89
CA PRO A 245 0.47 13.30 5.54
C PRO A 245 0.26 11.86 5.05
N GLU A 246 -0.99 11.48 4.77
CA GLU A 246 -1.31 10.16 4.22
C GLU A 246 -0.74 9.91 2.83
N LEU A 247 -0.81 10.90 1.92
CA LEU A 247 -0.17 10.78 0.61
C LEU A 247 1.35 10.62 0.78
N LEU A 248 1.97 11.38 1.69
CA LEU A 248 3.40 11.25 1.96
C LEU A 248 3.75 9.86 2.49
N ILE A 249 2.95 9.27 3.38
CA ILE A 249 3.15 7.88 3.84
C ILE A 249 2.99 6.90 2.68
N PHE A 250 1.96 7.07 1.86
CA PHE A 250 1.76 6.23 0.68
C PHE A 250 3.00 6.26 -0.23
N VAL A 251 3.52 7.44 -0.56
CA VAL A 251 4.67 7.58 -1.45
C VAL A 251 5.96 7.06 -0.80
N CYS A 252 6.21 7.46 0.45
CA CYS A 252 7.50 7.25 1.12
C CYS A 252 7.62 5.89 1.79
N PHE A 253 6.51 5.23 2.15
CA PHE A 253 6.55 4.02 2.97
C PHE A 253 5.76 2.84 2.39
N MET A 254 5.01 3.05 1.31
CA MET A 254 4.16 2.01 0.71
C MET A 254 4.50 1.76 -0.77
N MET A 255 4.49 2.81 -1.60
CA MET A 255 4.91 2.73 -3.00
C MET A 255 6.41 2.43 -3.14
N SER A 256 7.22 2.88 -2.17
CA SER A 256 8.67 2.70 -2.11
C SER A 256 9.12 1.32 -1.62
N ASP A 257 8.26 0.28 -1.69
CA ASP A 257 8.70 -1.09 -1.44
C ASP A 257 9.68 -1.56 -2.53
N PRO A 258 10.96 -1.82 -2.20
CA PRO A 258 11.96 -2.24 -3.19
C PRO A 258 11.66 -3.61 -3.81
N GLN A 259 10.77 -4.41 -3.21
CA GLN A 259 10.37 -5.69 -3.78
C GLN A 259 9.41 -5.53 -4.96
N THR A 260 8.51 -4.55 -4.91
CA THR A 260 7.48 -4.34 -5.94
C THR A 260 7.92 -3.34 -7.00
N ALA A 261 8.76 -2.37 -6.65
CA ALA A 261 9.22 -1.35 -7.57
C ALA A 261 10.20 -1.91 -8.63
N PRO A 262 10.32 -1.24 -9.80
CA PRO A 262 11.32 -1.57 -10.79
C PRO A 262 12.76 -1.46 -10.25
N LYS A 263 13.65 -2.34 -10.73
CA LYS A 263 15.07 -2.33 -10.30
C LYS A 263 15.86 -1.14 -10.87
N ALA A 264 15.64 -0.81 -12.14
CA ALA A 264 16.38 0.25 -12.84
C ALA A 264 15.90 1.65 -12.41
N ARG A 265 16.84 2.60 -12.27
CA ARG A 265 16.57 4.00 -11.90
C ARG A 265 15.50 4.65 -12.79
N ALA A 266 15.67 4.58 -14.11
CA ALA A 266 14.69 5.09 -15.06
C ALA A 266 13.31 4.44 -14.89
N GLY A 267 13.27 3.16 -14.54
CA GLY A 267 12.02 2.44 -14.31
C GLY A 267 11.30 2.88 -13.07
N ARG A 268 12.04 3.22 -12.02
CA ARG A 268 11.46 3.80 -10.81
C ARG A 268 10.84 5.17 -11.12
N ILE A 269 11.50 6.03 -11.89
CA ILE A 269 10.92 7.33 -12.29
C ILE A 269 9.61 7.13 -13.07
N VAL A 270 9.63 6.27 -14.10
CA VAL A 270 8.43 5.94 -14.89
C VAL A 270 7.32 5.36 -14.02
N TYR A 271 7.67 4.46 -13.11
CA TYR A 271 6.72 3.86 -12.17
C TYR A 271 6.09 4.89 -11.23
N GLY A 272 6.88 5.81 -10.67
CA GLY A 272 6.37 6.90 -9.83
C GLY A 272 5.42 7.83 -10.60
N ALA A 273 5.84 8.29 -11.78
CA ALA A 273 5.01 9.14 -12.63
C ALA A 273 3.74 8.44 -13.13
N ALA A 274 3.82 7.16 -13.50
CA ALA A 274 2.67 6.37 -13.92
C ALA A 274 1.68 6.14 -12.77
N THR A 275 2.17 5.83 -11.56
CA THR A 275 1.33 5.68 -10.37
C THR A 275 0.62 7.00 -10.05
N ALA A 276 1.32 8.13 -10.14
CA ALA A 276 0.71 9.46 -9.98
C ALA A 276 -0.35 9.75 -11.05
N GLY A 277 -0.08 9.43 -12.33
CA GLY A 277 -1.01 9.61 -13.43
C GLY A 277 -2.29 8.77 -13.24
N VAL A 278 -2.15 7.50 -12.88
CA VAL A 278 -3.31 6.63 -12.59
C VAL A 278 -4.04 7.10 -11.33
N ALA A 279 -3.35 7.49 -10.27
CA ALA A 279 -3.97 8.02 -9.06
C ALA A 279 -4.80 9.27 -9.37
N ALA A 280 -4.25 10.22 -10.13
CA ALA A 280 -4.94 11.44 -10.52
C ALA A 280 -6.13 11.14 -11.43
N ALA A 281 -5.97 10.27 -12.43
CA ALA A 281 -7.07 9.86 -13.31
C ALA A 281 -8.21 9.17 -12.54
N LEU A 282 -7.91 8.34 -11.54
CA LEU A 282 -8.94 7.75 -10.69
C LEU A 282 -9.56 8.79 -9.75
N THR A 283 -8.77 9.75 -9.28
CA THR A 283 -9.19 10.86 -8.39
C THR A 283 -10.13 11.84 -9.08
N SER A 284 -10.02 12.05 -10.40
CA SER A 284 -10.88 13.00 -11.11
C SER A 284 -12.38 12.63 -11.08
N PHE A 285 -12.70 11.37 -10.79
CA PHE A 285 -14.08 10.88 -10.65
C PHE A 285 -14.60 10.93 -9.21
N GLN A 286 -13.84 11.48 -8.26
CA GLN A 286 -14.10 11.35 -6.83
C GLN A 286 -14.56 12.68 -6.23
N THR A 287 -15.64 12.62 -5.45
CA THR A 287 -16.21 13.76 -4.71
C THR A 287 -16.17 13.58 -3.19
N THR A 288 -15.60 12.47 -2.71
CA THR A 288 -15.47 12.14 -1.29
C THR A 288 -14.03 11.79 -0.93
N GLU A 289 -13.65 12.02 0.32
CA GLU A 289 -12.33 11.66 0.83
C GLU A 289 -12.08 10.15 0.72
N PHE A 290 -13.08 9.32 1.05
CA PHE A 290 -13.02 7.87 0.85
C PHE A 290 -12.65 7.50 -0.59
N GLY A 291 -13.32 8.10 -1.58
CA GLY A 291 -13.08 7.82 -2.99
C GLY A 291 -11.69 8.22 -3.45
N ILE A 292 -11.20 9.38 -3.00
CA ILE A 292 -9.83 9.85 -3.29
C ILE A 292 -8.79 8.89 -2.70
N LYS A 293 -8.96 8.47 -1.45
CA LYS A 293 -8.05 7.52 -0.80
C LYS A 293 -8.04 6.17 -1.49
N LEU A 294 -9.22 5.67 -1.86
CA LEU A 294 -9.36 4.43 -2.62
C LEU A 294 -8.71 4.54 -4.01
N ALA A 295 -8.85 5.68 -4.69
CA ALA A 295 -8.20 5.96 -5.97
C ALA A 295 -6.66 5.91 -5.86
N ILE A 296 -6.09 6.57 -4.85
CA ILE A 296 -4.64 6.57 -4.59
C ILE A 296 -4.14 5.14 -4.32
N LEU A 297 -4.79 4.39 -3.42
CA LEU A 297 -4.40 3.02 -3.10
C LEU A 297 -4.56 2.08 -4.30
N SER A 298 -5.66 2.21 -5.05
CA SER A 298 -5.92 1.40 -6.25
C SER A 298 -4.87 1.65 -7.34
N SER A 299 -4.38 2.89 -7.49
CA SER A 299 -3.35 3.22 -8.46
C SER A 299 -2.07 2.39 -8.29
N LEU A 300 -1.65 2.16 -7.05
CA LEU A 300 -0.47 1.35 -6.75
C LEU A 300 -0.68 -0.11 -7.15
N THR A 301 -1.86 -0.68 -6.85
CA THR A 301 -2.19 -2.04 -7.27
C THR A 301 -2.19 -2.16 -8.79
N VAL A 302 -2.83 -1.22 -9.49
CA VAL A 302 -2.90 -1.20 -10.95
C VAL A 302 -1.51 -1.10 -11.56
N VAL A 303 -0.67 -0.17 -11.08
CA VAL A 303 0.66 0.04 -11.66
C VAL A 303 1.63 -1.09 -11.31
N CYS A 304 1.52 -1.70 -10.12
CA CYS A 304 2.27 -2.91 -9.79
C CYS A 304 2.02 -4.05 -10.79
N ALA A 305 0.79 -4.23 -11.27
CA ALA A 305 0.47 -5.26 -12.26
C ALA A 305 1.24 -5.11 -13.58
N VAL A 306 1.58 -3.87 -13.95
CA VAL A 306 2.31 -3.56 -15.20
C VAL A 306 3.83 -3.40 -15.00
N VAL A 307 4.35 -3.48 -13.77
CA VAL A 307 5.80 -3.41 -13.49
C VAL A 307 6.64 -4.35 -14.36
N PRO A 308 6.27 -5.62 -14.60
CA PRO A 308 7.04 -6.51 -15.47
C PRO A 308 7.17 -5.98 -16.90
N LEU A 309 6.16 -5.25 -17.39
CA LEU A 309 6.18 -4.59 -18.70
C LEU A 309 7.11 -3.38 -18.69
N ILE A 310 7.05 -2.54 -17.64
CA ILE A 310 7.96 -1.39 -17.45
C ILE A 310 9.42 -1.87 -17.46
N GLU A 311 9.74 -2.90 -16.69
CA GLU A 311 11.09 -3.45 -16.64
C GLU A 311 11.54 -4.02 -17.99
N SER A 312 10.64 -4.69 -18.71
CA SER A 312 10.94 -5.27 -20.02
C SER A 312 11.16 -4.19 -21.09
N ALA A 313 10.36 -3.13 -21.08
CA ALA A 313 10.51 -1.99 -21.98
C ALA A 313 11.86 -1.29 -21.78
N ILE A 314 12.26 -1.09 -20.51
CA ILE A 314 13.54 -0.45 -20.18
C ILE A 314 14.72 -1.32 -20.57
N ARG A 315 14.67 -2.62 -20.28
CA ARG A 315 15.70 -3.56 -20.74
C ARG A 315 15.87 -3.52 -22.26
N ARG A 316 14.76 -3.50 -23.02
CA ARG A 316 14.79 -3.40 -24.49
C ARG A 316 15.39 -2.08 -24.96
N ARG A 317 15.03 -0.95 -24.33
CA ARG A 317 15.58 0.36 -24.68
C ARG A 317 17.08 0.44 -24.42
N SER A 318 17.56 -0.12 -23.30
CA SER A 318 18.99 -0.19 -22.97
C SER A 318 19.77 -1.15 -23.87
N ALA A 319 19.11 -2.15 -24.46
CA ALA A 319 19.74 -3.13 -25.35
C ALA A 319 19.69 -2.75 -26.84
N ARG A 320 18.98 -1.68 -27.22
CA ARG A 320 18.97 -1.20 -28.61
C ARG A 320 20.31 -0.52 -28.92
N PRO A 321 21.02 -0.92 -29.98
CA PRO A 321 22.08 -0.09 -30.57
C PRO A 321 21.49 1.25 -31.01
N GLU A 322 22.29 2.32 -31.09
CA GLU A 322 21.88 3.59 -31.70
C GLU A 322 21.37 3.33 -33.12
N LEU A 323 20.05 3.31 -33.29
CA LEU A 323 19.38 3.19 -34.58
C LEU A 323 18.86 4.57 -35.00
N THR A 324 18.96 4.86 -36.29
CA THR A 324 18.51 6.12 -36.88
C THR A 324 17.01 6.36 -36.65
N PRO A 325 16.57 7.62 -36.49
CA PRO A 325 15.22 7.99 -36.04
C PRO A 325 14.06 7.37 -36.84
N ALA A 326 14.28 7.09 -38.13
CA ALA A 326 13.27 6.54 -39.04
C ALA A 326 12.81 5.11 -38.69
N ALA A 327 13.67 4.29 -38.05
CA ALA A 327 13.33 2.90 -37.69
C ALA A 327 12.56 2.78 -36.36
N ALA A 328 12.56 3.83 -35.53
CA ALA A 328 11.98 3.80 -34.19
C ALA A 328 10.44 3.97 -34.19
N VAL A 329 9.90 4.71 -35.16
CA VAL A 329 8.48 5.07 -35.24
C VAL A 329 7.60 3.87 -35.63
N THR A 330 8.10 2.96 -36.47
CA THR A 330 7.35 1.80 -36.97
C THR A 330 7.15 0.68 -35.93
N GLN A 331 7.88 0.71 -34.81
CA GLN A 331 7.83 -0.33 -33.76
C GLN A 331 7.08 0.09 -32.48
N ALA A 332 6.43 1.26 -32.47
CA ALA A 332 5.87 1.84 -31.23
C ALA A 332 4.50 1.27 -30.82
N LEU A 333 3.74 0.65 -31.73
CA LEU A 333 2.42 0.10 -31.43
C LEU A 333 2.52 -1.39 -31.06
N PRO A 334 1.88 -1.84 -29.96
CA PRO A 334 1.84 -3.25 -29.61
C PRO A 334 1.15 -4.03 -30.72
N SER A 335 1.75 -5.13 -31.16
CA SER A 335 1.15 -5.98 -32.18
C SER A 335 -0.13 -6.65 -31.62
N ARG A 336 -1.15 -6.88 -32.46
CA ARG A 336 -2.38 -7.61 -32.10
C ARG A 336 -2.16 -8.84 -31.19
N PRO A 337 -1.18 -9.73 -31.44
CA PRO A 337 -0.92 -10.87 -30.55
C PRO A 337 -0.42 -10.50 -29.14
N GLN A 338 0.25 -9.35 -28.96
CA GLN A 338 0.65 -8.85 -27.65
C GLN A 338 -0.55 -8.34 -26.84
N LEU A 339 -1.51 -7.68 -27.51
CA LEU A 339 -2.76 -7.26 -26.87
C LEU A 339 -3.62 -8.45 -26.43
N VAL A 340 -3.71 -9.48 -27.27
CA VAL A 340 -4.46 -10.72 -26.94
C VAL A 340 -3.81 -11.49 -25.79
N SER A 341 -2.48 -11.57 -25.73
CA SER A 341 -1.79 -12.22 -24.60
C SER A 341 -1.91 -11.42 -23.29
N ALA A 342 -1.90 -10.09 -23.36
CA ALA A 342 -2.17 -9.22 -22.21
C ALA A 342 -3.61 -9.41 -21.68
N ALA A 343 -4.60 -9.51 -22.57
CA ALA A 343 -6.00 -9.72 -22.21
C ALA A 343 -6.26 -11.10 -21.54
N ARG A 344 -5.38 -12.07 -21.73
CA ARG A 344 -5.46 -13.40 -21.10
C ARG A 344 -4.71 -13.48 -19.77
N ASN A 345 -3.96 -12.45 -19.37
CA ASN A 345 -3.21 -12.46 -18.12
C ASN A 345 -4.15 -12.10 -16.94
N PRO A 346 -4.43 -13.03 -16.01
CA PRO A 346 -5.39 -12.80 -14.92
C PRO A 346 -4.99 -11.63 -14.02
N ILE A 347 -3.69 -11.34 -13.90
CA ILE A 347 -3.18 -10.20 -13.11
C ILE A 347 -3.55 -8.88 -13.78
N LEU A 348 -3.39 -8.78 -15.09
CA LEU A 348 -3.74 -7.57 -15.85
C LEU A 348 -5.26 -7.38 -15.92
N VAL A 349 -6.02 -8.47 -16.04
CA VAL A 349 -7.48 -8.45 -15.96
C VAL A 349 -7.94 -7.96 -14.60
N ALA A 350 -7.39 -8.49 -13.50
CA ALA A 350 -7.73 -8.03 -12.15
C ALA A 350 -7.38 -6.54 -11.95
N ALA A 351 -6.23 -6.08 -12.46
CA ALA A 351 -5.87 -4.67 -12.43
C ALA A 351 -6.84 -3.79 -13.23
N ALA A 352 -7.27 -4.23 -14.42
CA ALA A 352 -8.27 -3.52 -15.22
C ALA A 352 -9.63 -3.48 -14.49
N VAL A 353 -10.05 -4.60 -13.89
CA VAL A 353 -11.26 -4.66 -13.07
C VAL A 353 -11.18 -3.68 -11.90
N ILE A 354 -10.05 -3.61 -11.18
CA ILE A 354 -9.86 -2.63 -10.10
C ILE A 354 -9.93 -1.19 -10.63
N ALA A 355 -9.27 -0.91 -11.76
CA ALA A 355 -9.26 0.42 -12.38
C ALA A 355 -10.66 0.87 -12.84
N ILE A 356 -11.55 -0.07 -13.16
CA ILE A 356 -12.95 0.20 -13.53
C ILE A 356 -13.86 0.21 -12.30
N ALA A 357 -13.69 -0.74 -11.38
CA ALA A 357 -14.52 -0.89 -10.20
C ALA A 357 -14.32 0.26 -9.21
N ALA A 358 -13.11 0.77 -9.03
CA ALA A 358 -12.85 1.89 -8.14
C ALA A 358 -13.70 3.13 -8.49
N PRO A 359 -13.68 3.67 -9.72
CA PRO A 359 -14.50 4.82 -10.09
C PRO A 359 -15.99 4.49 -10.16
N LEU A 360 -16.38 3.27 -10.55
CA LEU A 360 -17.80 2.88 -10.56
C LEU A 360 -18.40 2.78 -9.15
N ASN A 361 -17.67 2.16 -8.22
CA ASN A 361 -18.12 2.00 -6.85
C ASN A 361 -18.23 3.38 -6.19
N THR A 362 -17.27 4.28 -6.41
CA THR A 362 -17.35 5.61 -5.84
C THR A 362 -18.37 6.53 -6.52
N ALA A 363 -18.62 6.38 -7.82
CA ALA A 363 -19.75 7.03 -8.48
C ALA A 363 -21.09 6.55 -7.92
N ALA A 364 -21.22 5.24 -7.63
CA ALA A 364 -22.38 4.69 -6.95
C ALA A 364 -22.51 5.22 -5.50
N LEU A 365 -21.38 5.40 -4.80
CA LEU A 365 -21.34 6.02 -3.47
C LEU A 365 -21.72 7.51 -3.52
N ALA A 366 -21.34 8.24 -4.57
CA ALA A 366 -21.74 9.63 -4.77
C ALA A 366 -23.25 9.78 -5.03
N GLY A 367 -23.94 8.71 -5.49
CA GLY A 367 -25.39 8.66 -5.56
C GLY A 367 -26.07 8.14 -4.28
N ASN A 368 -25.31 7.60 -3.33
CA ASN A 368 -25.84 7.03 -2.08
C ASN A 368 -25.91 8.11 -0.99
N GLU A 369 -27.13 8.57 -0.71
CA GLU A 369 -27.38 9.64 0.26
C GLU A 369 -26.83 9.33 1.65
N GLN A 370 -26.92 8.07 2.11
CA GLN A 370 -26.41 7.67 3.43
C GLN A 370 -24.90 7.82 3.53
N VAL A 371 -24.17 7.49 2.46
CA VAL A 371 -22.71 7.64 2.41
C VAL A 371 -22.31 9.11 2.35
N LEU A 372 -23.01 9.91 1.56
CA LEU A 372 -22.81 11.36 1.53
C LEU A 372 -23.09 12.00 2.90
N LEU A 373 -24.10 11.52 3.63
CA LEU A 373 -24.38 11.97 4.99
C LEU A 373 -23.23 11.59 5.95
N ILE A 374 -22.66 10.39 5.83
CA ILE A 374 -21.48 9.98 6.62
C ILE A 374 -20.29 10.90 6.33
N GLU A 375 -19.95 11.08 5.04
CA GLU A 375 -18.81 11.90 4.60
C GLU A 375 -18.99 13.40 4.89
N ARG A 376 -20.23 13.87 5.09
CA ARG A 376 -20.53 15.24 5.55
C ARG A 376 -20.62 15.37 7.07
N GLY A 377 -20.47 14.28 7.82
CA GLY A 377 -20.66 14.28 9.28
C GLY A 377 -22.10 14.56 9.72
N LEU A 378 -23.08 14.20 8.87
CA LEU A 378 -24.51 14.41 9.07
C LEU A 378 -25.27 13.10 9.36
N ALA A 379 -24.61 11.95 9.27
CA ALA A 379 -25.20 10.67 9.65
C ALA A 379 -25.62 10.69 11.13
N GLY A 380 -26.91 10.51 11.39
CA GLY A 380 -27.50 10.54 12.74
C GLY A 380 -28.13 11.88 13.17
N LYS A 381 -28.06 12.95 12.37
CA LYS A 381 -28.70 14.25 12.70
C LYS A 381 -30.18 14.38 12.32
N ASN A 382 -30.75 13.39 11.61
CA ASN A 382 -32.17 13.39 11.20
C ASN A 382 -33.05 12.42 12.01
N ALA A 383 -32.65 12.12 13.25
CA ALA A 383 -33.48 11.37 14.20
C ALA A 383 -33.79 12.25 15.42
N GLN A 384 -34.29 13.47 15.19
CA GLN A 384 -35.01 14.29 16.17
C GLN A 384 -36.11 15.07 15.47
#